data_AF-A0A2V3W646-F1
#
_entry.id   AF-A0A2V3W646-F1
#
_cell.length_a   1.000
_cell.length_b   1.000
_cell.length_c   1.000
_cell.angle_alpha   90.00
_cell.angle_beta   90.00
_cell.angle_gamma   90.00
#
_symmetry.space_group_name_H-M   'P 1'
#
loop_
_entity.id
_entity.type
_entity.pdbx_description
1 polymer ?
#
loop_
_entity_poly.entity_id
_entity_poly.type
_entity_poly.pdbx_seq_one_letter_code
_entity_poly.pdbx_strand_id
1 'polypeptide(L)' 'MAFGANKKKQALQEQLLTDIYQLQDEWMQVKSVLEKSVDPSIEGEYELKVAEAKYFFLLREARRLHLNAHG' A
#
# COMPACT_ATOMS: atom_id res chain seq x y z
N MET A 1 6.01 21.89 -25.95
CA MET A 1 5.23 20.65 -25.66
C MET A 1 5.45 20.18 -24.22
N ALA A 2 4.98 20.92 -23.20
CA ALA A 2 5.23 20.59 -21.78
C ALA A 2 3.98 20.13 -20.99
N PHE A 3 2.77 20.44 -21.49
CA PHE A 3 1.50 20.15 -20.79
C PHE A 3 1.20 18.64 -20.64
N GLY A 4 1.55 17.82 -21.64
CA GLY A 4 1.27 16.37 -21.59
C GLY A 4 2.10 15.59 -20.57
N ALA A 5 3.34 16.04 -20.29
CA ALA A 5 4.23 15.37 -19.35
C ALA A 5 3.80 15.58 -17.89
N ASN A 6 3.33 16.78 -17.54
CA ASN A 6 2.85 17.09 -16.20
C ASN A 6 1.57 16.33 -15.85
N LYS A 7 0.64 16.17 -16.81
CA LYS A 7 -0.60 15.41 -16.60
C LYS A 7 -0.33 13.91 -16.36
N LYS A 8 0.62 13.33 -17.09
CA LYS A 8 1.04 11.93 -16.87
C LYS A 8 1.68 11.73 -15.49
N LYS A 9 2.50 12.70 -15.05
CA LYS A 9 3.10 12.68 -13.71
C LYS A 9 2.03 12.72 -12.62
N GLN A 10 1.05 13.62 -12.73
CA GLN A 10 -0.05 13.72 -11.77
C GLN A 10 -0.86 12.41 -11.69
N ALA A 11 -1.25 11.84 -12.83
CA ALA A 11 -1.98 10.57 -12.88
C ALA A 11 -1.20 9.42 -12.21
N LEU A 12 0.12 9.36 -12.40
CA LEU A 12 0.97 8.36 -11.73
C LEU A 12 1.01 8.57 -10.21
N GLN A 13 1.05 9.82 -9.75
CA GLN A 13 1.04 10.16 -8.32
C GLN A 13 -0.30 9.80 -7.67
N GLU A 14 -1.41 10.09 -8.34
CA GLU A 14 -2.76 9.70 -7.91
C GLU A 14 -2.92 8.19 -7.84
N GLN A 15 -2.41 7.46 -8.85
CA GLN A 15 -2.42 6.00 -8.85
C GLN A 15 -1.58 5.45 -7.68
N LEU A 16 -0.37 5.96 -7.45
CA LEU A 16 0.46 5.52 -6.33
C LEU A 16 -0.24 5.72 -4.98
N LEU A 17 -0.91 6.85 -4.78
CA LEU A 17 -1.70 7.09 -3.56
C LEU A 17 -2.86 6.09 -3.44
N THR A 18 -3.56 5.83 -4.54
CA THR A 18 -4.66 4.85 -4.59
C THR A 18 -4.15 3.46 -4.22
N ASP A 19 -3.03 3.03 -4.78
CA ASP A 19 -2.40 1.74 -4.50
C ASP A 19 -1.96 1.63 -3.03
N ILE A 20 -1.48 2.74 -2.43
CA ILE A 20 -1.13 2.77 -1.00
C ILE A 20 -2.34 2.51 -0.10
N TYR A 21 -3.48 3.17 -0.36
CA TYR A 21 -4.69 2.97 0.43
C TYR A 21 -5.24 1.56 0.25
N GLN A 22 -5.23 1.02 -0.97
CA GLN A 22 -5.65 -0.34 -1.23
C GLN A 22 -4.80 -1.37 -0.46
N LEU A 23 -3.48 -1.22 -0.47
CA LEU A 23 -2.59 -2.10 0.28
C LEU A 23 -2.72 -1.95 1.80
N GLN A 24 -3.06 -0.75 2.28
CA GLN A 24 -3.37 -0.53 3.69
C GLN A 24 -4.61 -1.34 4.09
N ASP A 25 -5.68 -1.26 3.30
CA ASP A 25 -6.92 -2.00 3.57
C ASP A 25 -6.69 -3.51 3.52
N GLU A 26 -5.97 -4.00 2.52
CA GLU A 26 -5.59 -5.43 2.42
C GLU A 26 -4.79 -5.88 3.65
N TRP A 27 -3.78 -5.12 4.05
CA TRP A 27 -2.98 -5.43 5.23
C TRP A 27 -3.83 -5.48 6.50
N MET A 28 -4.71 -4.49 6.69
CA MET A 28 -5.58 -4.42 7.86
C MET A 28 -6.63 -5.53 7.88
N GLN A 29 -7.12 -5.96 6.71
CA GLN A 29 -8.04 -7.09 6.58
C GLN A 29 -7.36 -8.41 7.01
N VAL A 30 -6.20 -8.73 6.43
CA VAL A 30 -5.44 -9.95 6.76
C VAL A 30 -5.07 -9.96 8.25
N LYS A 31 -4.63 -8.81 8.77
CA LYS A 31 -4.32 -8.65 10.19
C LYS A 31 -5.53 -8.92 11.09
N SER A 32 -6.69 -8.33 10.78
CA SER A 32 -7.93 -8.49 11.56
C SER A 32 -8.43 -9.95 11.57
N VAL A 33 -8.25 -10.68 10.47
CA VAL A 33 -8.60 -12.11 10.39
C VAL A 33 -7.70 -12.95 11.30
N LEU A 34 -6.38 -12.72 11.25
CA LEU A 34 -5.42 -13.47 12.08
C LEU A 34 -5.58 -13.18 13.57
N GLU A 35 -5.80 -11.92 13.95
CA GLU A 35 -5.99 -11.52 15.35
C GLU A 35 -7.24 -12.17 15.99
N LYS A 36 -8.23 -12.54 15.17
CA LYS A 36 -9.46 -13.21 15.62
C LYS A 36 -9.39 -14.73 15.51
N SER A 37 -8.30 -15.27 14.95
CA SER A 37 -8.12 -16.70 14.74
C SER A 37 -7.66 -17.39 16.02
N VAL A 38 -8.30 -18.50 16.38
CA VAL A 38 -7.92 -19.31 17.56
C VAL A 38 -6.62 -20.07 17.31
N ASP A 39 -6.37 -20.46 16.06
CA ASP A 39 -5.12 -21.07 15.59
C ASP A 39 -4.77 -20.49 14.21
N PRO A 40 -3.98 -19.40 14.15
CA PRO A 40 -3.57 -18.81 12.89
C PRO A 40 -2.63 -19.74 12.13
N SER A 41 -2.88 -19.92 10.83
CA SER A 41 -2.01 -20.75 9.99
C SER A 41 -0.71 -20.03 9.64
N ILE A 42 0.34 -20.82 9.39
CA ILE A 42 1.63 -20.33 8.91
C ILE A 42 1.48 -19.57 7.59
N GLU A 43 0.62 -20.07 6.69
CA GLU A 43 0.31 -19.41 5.42
C GLU A 43 -0.31 -18.02 5.64
N GLY A 44 -1.21 -17.89 6.61
CA GLY A 44 -1.80 -16.60 6.97
C GLY A 44 -0.77 -15.63 7.54
N GLU A 45 0.15 -16.11 8.39
CA GLU A 45 1.26 -15.28 8.87
C GLU A 45 2.18 -14.80 7.74
N TYR A 46 2.47 -15.66 6.76
CA TYR A 46 3.22 -15.27 5.56
C TYR A 46 2.46 -14.23 4.74
N GLU A 47 1.16 -14.40 4.54
CA GLU A 47 0.33 -13.44 3.81
C GLU A 47 0.33 -12.07 4.50
N LEU A 48 0.22 -12.04 5.83
CA LEU A 48 0.32 -10.82 6.64
C LEU A 48 1.64 -10.11 6.40
N LYS A 49 2.76 -10.86 6.43
CA LYS A 49 4.10 -10.30 6.22
C LYS A 49 4.29 -9.77 4.80
N VAL A 50 3.73 -10.43 3.80
CA VAL A 50 3.77 -9.98 2.41
C VAL A 50 2.95 -8.70 2.23
N ALA A 51 1.73 -8.63 2.78
CA ALA A 51 0.88 -7.45 2.72
C ALA A 51 1.54 -6.24 3.42
N GLU A 52 2.10 -6.47 4.61
CA GLU A 52 2.86 -5.48 5.37
C GLU A 52 4.05 -4.93 4.55
N ALA A 53 4.85 -5.81 3.95
CA ALA A 53 6.01 -5.43 3.15
C ALA A 53 5.62 -4.60 1.90
N LYS A 54 4.56 -4.98 1.20
CA LYS A 54 4.05 -4.23 0.04
C LYS A 54 3.61 -2.82 0.41
N TYR A 55 2.84 -2.68 1.49
CA TYR A 55 2.37 -1.38 1.98
C TYR A 55 3.54 -0.46 2.34
N PHE A 56 4.48 -0.94 3.16
CA PHE A 56 5.64 -0.14 3.57
C PHE A 56 6.57 0.21 2.40
N PHE A 57 6.67 -0.67 1.41
CA PHE A 57 7.42 -0.37 0.18
C PHE A 57 6.83 0.83 -0.56
N LEU A 58 5.52 0.87 -0.81
CA LEU A 58 4.91 2.02 -1.50
C LEU A 58 4.96 3.30 -0.67
N LEU A 59 4.83 3.22 0.67
CA LEU A 59 5.05 4.39 1.53
C LEU A 59 6.46 4.97 1.39
N ARG A 60 7.47 4.11 1.23
CA ARG A 60 8.86 4.55 1.00
C ARG A 60 9.00 5.24 -0.36
N GLU A 61 8.38 4.72 -1.40
CA GLU A 61 8.39 5.34 -2.73
C GLU A 61 7.63 6.67 -2.75
N ALA A 62 6.48 6.77 -2.09
CA ALA A 62 5.75 8.03 -1.95
C ALA A 62 6.60 9.12 -1.27
N ARG A 63 7.33 8.78 -0.21
CA ARG A 63 8.27 9.71 0.45
C ARG A 63 9.38 10.18 -0.49
N ARG A 64 9.94 9.29 -1.32
CA ARG A 64 10.95 9.67 -2.33
C ARG A 64 10.40 10.65 -3.38
N LEU A 65 9.10 10.59 -3.65
CA LEU A 65 8.41 11.48 -4.58
C LEU A 65 7.85 12.74 -3.90
N HIS A 66 8.14 12.95 -2.61
CA HIS A 66 7.59 14.04 -1.78
C HIS A 66 6.04 14.06 -1.76
N LEU A 67 5.43 12.88 -1.88
CA LEU A 67 4.00 12.71 -1.74
C LEU A 67 3.67 12.39 -0.28
N ASN A 68 2.68 13.10 0.26
CA ASN A 68 2.13 12.80 1.56
C ASN A 68 0.95 11.83 1.39
N ALA A 69 1.18 10.55 1.66
CA ALA A 69 0.10 9.63 1.94
C ALA A 69 -0.31 9.85 3.41
N HIS A 70 -1.25 10.75 3.65
CA HIS A 70 -1.94 10.84 4.94
C HIS A 70 -3.27 10.09 4.76
N GLY A 71 -3.42 9.01 5.50
CA GLY A 71 -4.73 8.41 5.79
C GLY A 71 -5.24 8.99 7.08
#